data_AF-A0A2E4WJK8-F1
#
_entry.id   AF-A0A2E4WJK8-F1
#
_cell.length_a   1.000
_cell.length_b   1.000
_cell.length_c   1.000
_cell.angle_alpha   90.00
_cell.angle_beta   90.00
_cell.angle_gamma   90.00
#
_symmetry.space_group_name_H-M   'P 1'
#
loop_
_entity.id
_entity.type
_entity.pdbx_description
1 polymer ?
#
loop_
_entity_poly.entity_id
_entity_poly.type
_entity_poly.pdbx_seq_one_letter_code
_entity_poly.pdbx_strand_id
1 'polypeptide(L)'
;MLGCNNKDEPFIQELDNENNEKNRFLTIVDYQVAGTRDGDVSKANYNFIVENGEKIQLYLEVFYNPTPTLRSGFWSLTGSKACSGYVRSKSLKFLGGQGEAPSIGGRFELLEKSHPRFFVSIPLRPIKEISW
;
A
#
# COMPACT_ATOMS: atom_id res chain seq x y z
N MET A 1 16.09 -5.76 28.40
CA MET A 1 16.00 -6.70 27.27
C MET A 1 15.52 -5.93 26.05
N LEU A 2 16.26 -5.99 24.94
CA LEU A 2 15.91 -5.44 23.63
C LEU A 2 14.97 -6.40 22.89
N GLY A 3 14.03 -5.86 22.09
CA GLY A 3 13.26 -6.58 21.06
C GLY A 3 11.74 -6.54 21.28
N CYS A 4 10.87 -6.12 20.38
CA CYS A 4 10.95 -5.93 18.93
C CYS A 4 10.11 -4.71 18.51
N ASN A 5 10.68 -3.84 17.68
CA ASN A 5 9.96 -2.70 17.09
C ASN A 5 8.77 -3.18 16.25
N ASN A 6 7.63 -2.49 16.37
CA ASN A 6 6.40 -2.54 15.58
C ASN A 6 6.63 -2.43 14.04
N LYS A 7 7.35 -3.39 13.44
CA LYS A 7 7.70 -3.40 12.00
C LYS A 7 6.72 -4.20 11.14
N ASP A 8 5.73 -4.85 11.77
CA ASP A 8 4.84 -5.81 11.12
C ASP A 8 3.45 -5.24 10.79
N GLU A 9 3.15 -4.02 11.19
CA GLU A 9 1.87 -3.37 10.89
C GLU A 9 2.01 -2.31 9.80
N PRO A 10 1.01 -2.17 8.91
CA PRO A 10 0.98 -1.06 7.99
C PRO A 10 0.79 0.26 8.75
N PHE A 11 1.22 1.36 8.13
CA PHE A 11 0.84 2.68 8.60
C PHE A 11 0.52 3.60 7.43
N ILE A 12 -0.35 4.57 7.68
CA ILE A 12 -0.71 5.64 6.75
C ILE A 12 -0.49 6.96 7.48
N GLN A 13 0.30 7.82 6.88
CA GLN A 13 0.54 9.18 7.33
C GLN A 13 -0.12 10.14 6.34
N GLU A 14 -1.06 10.95 6.80
CA GLU A 14 -1.64 12.04 6.06
C GLU A 14 -0.68 13.24 6.08
N LEU A 15 -0.46 13.83 4.90
CA LEU A 15 0.40 14.97 4.70
C LEU A 15 -0.45 16.23 4.59
N ASP A 16 -0.17 17.21 5.45
CA ASP A 16 -0.76 18.53 5.36
C ASP A 16 0.12 19.42 4.48
N ASN A 17 -0.35 19.67 3.25
CA ASN A 17 0.36 20.49 2.27
C ASN A 17 0.21 22.00 2.54
N GLU A 18 -0.63 22.43 3.49
CA GLU A 18 -0.87 23.85 3.73
C GLU A 18 0.11 24.47 4.74
N ASN A 19 0.71 23.70 5.67
CA ASN A 19 1.51 24.30 6.74
C ASN A 19 2.76 23.52 7.22
N ASN A 20 3.24 22.46 6.53
CA ASN A 20 4.47 21.71 6.89
C ASN A 20 4.60 21.17 8.33
N GLU A 21 3.60 21.36 9.21
CA GLU A 21 3.73 21.09 10.66
C GLU A 21 2.74 20.05 11.19
N LYS A 22 1.79 19.55 10.39
CA LYS A 22 0.78 18.58 10.88
C LYS A 22 0.66 17.37 9.97
N ASN A 23 1.72 16.56 9.92
CA ASN A 23 1.57 15.20 9.44
C ASN A 23 0.87 14.36 10.52
N ARG A 24 -0.24 13.71 10.18
CA ARG A 24 -1.00 12.86 11.12
C ARG A 24 -0.91 11.40 10.73
N PHE A 25 -0.63 10.52 11.68
CA PHE A 25 -0.80 9.08 11.47
C PHE A 25 -2.28 8.72 11.61
N LEU A 26 -2.82 8.03 10.61
CA LEU A 26 -4.17 7.49 10.68
C LEU A 26 -4.16 6.19 11.47
N THR A 27 -5.08 6.05 12.43
CA THR A 27 -5.33 4.79 13.13
C THR A 27 -5.99 3.81 12.16
N ILE A 28 -5.28 2.76 11.76
CA ILE A 28 -5.84 1.66 10.96
C ILE A 28 -6.54 0.69 11.90
N VAL A 29 -7.84 0.48 11.71
CA VAL A 29 -8.64 -0.43 12.54
C VAL A 29 -8.80 -1.81 11.91
N ASP A 30 -8.74 -1.89 10.59
CA ASP A 30 -8.71 -3.14 9.83
C ASP A 30 -7.95 -2.95 8.51
N TYR A 31 -7.35 -4.02 8.01
CA TYR A 31 -6.81 -4.02 6.66
C TYR A 31 -6.80 -5.42 6.03
N GLN A 32 -7.03 -5.46 4.72
CA GLN A 32 -7.04 -6.68 3.95
C GLN A 32 -6.17 -6.53 2.71
N VAL A 33 -5.54 -7.63 2.31
CA VAL A 33 -4.78 -7.72 1.06
C VAL A 33 -5.31 -8.89 0.24
N ALA A 34 -5.56 -8.64 -1.04
CA ALA A 34 -5.91 -9.63 -2.02
C ALA A 34 -5.12 -9.38 -3.29
N GLY A 35 -4.92 -10.40 -4.11
CA GLY A 35 -4.21 -10.21 -5.36
C GLY A 35 -4.12 -11.46 -6.21
N THR A 36 -3.50 -11.30 -7.36
CA THR A 36 -3.29 -12.39 -8.33
C THR A 36 -1.87 -12.34 -8.88
N ARG A 37 -1.40 -13.47 -9.39
CA ARG A 37 -0.15 -13.55 -10.15
C ARG A 37 -0.44 -14.13 -11.52
N ASP A 38 0.03 -13.44 -12.55
CA ASP A 38 -0.02 -13.87 -13.95
C ASP A 38 1.39 -13.77 -14.54
N GLY A 39 2.08 -14.91 -14.63
CA GLY A 39 3.48 -15.00 -15.02
C GLY A 39 4.39 -14.11 -14.16
N ASP A 40 4.96 -13.09 -14.80
CA ASP A 40 5.89 -12.11 -14.20
C ASP A 40 5.19 -10.87 -13.65
N VAL A 41 3.86 -10.81 -13.70
CA VAL A 41 3.05 -9.70 -13.20
C VAL A 41 2.29 -10.14 -11.95
N SER A 42 2.36 -9.35 -10.89
CA SER A 42 1.57 -9.53 -9.67
C SER A 42 0.72 -8.29 -9.42
N LYS A 43 -0.58 -8.48 -9.14
CA LYS A 43 -1.53 -7.40 -8.85
C LYS A 43 -1.96 -7.51 -7.40
N ALA A 44 -1.85 -6.43 -6.63
CA ALA A 44 -2.24 -6.38 -5.23
C ALA A 44 -3.25 -5.27 -4.98
N ASN A 45 -4.30 -5.60 -4.23
CA ASN A 45 -5.28 -4.67 -3.71
C ASN A 45 -5.20 -4.68 -2.18
N TYR A 46 -4.84 -3.54 -1.60
CA TYR A 46 -4.90 -3.32 -0.16
C TYR A 46 -6.13 -2.48 0.14
N ASN A 47 -6.92 -2.90 1.11
CA ASN A 47 -8.06 -2.16 1.61
C ASN A 47 -7.78 -1.85 3.08
N PHE A 48 -7.67 -0.58 3.42
CA PHE A 48 -7.50 -0.11 4.79
C PHE A 48 -8.79 0.54 5.27
N ILE A 49 -9.21 0.21 6.48
CA ILE A 49 -10.27 0.90 7.20
C ILE A 49 -9.61 1.67 8.33
N VAL A 50 -9.87 2.97 8.41
CA VAL A 50 -9.35 3.84 9.46
C VAL A 50 -10.43 4.16 10.49
N GLU A 51 -10.03 4.64 11.68
CA GLU A 51 -10.91 4.82 12.86
C GLU A 51 -12.19 5.64 12.59
N ASN A 52 -12.15 6.61 11.68
CA ASN A 52 -13.31 7.41 11.29
C ASN A 52 -14.25 6.69 10.30
N GLY A 53 -14.01 5.41 9.99
CA GLY A 53 -14.79 4.60 9.06
C GLY A 53 -14.44 4.81 7.59
N GLU A 54 -13.49 5.69 7.27
CA GLU A 54 -13.07 5.91 5.89
C GLU A 54 -12.26 4.72 5.36
N LYS A 55 -12.34 4.52 4.04
CA LYS A 55 -11.68 3.41 3.36
C LYS A 55 -10.64 3.93 2.40
N ILE A 56 -9.39 3.51 2.59
CA ILE A 56 -8.29 3.78 1.65
C ILE A 56 -8.03 2.48 0.89
N GLN A 57 -8.21 2.52 -0.42
CA GLN A 57 -7.90 1.41 -1.30
C GLN A 57 -6.63 1.73 -2.08
N LEU A 58 -5.75 0.75 -2.19
CA LEU A 58 -4.47 0.85 -2.88
C LEU A 58 -4.31 -0.34 -3.82
N TYR A 59 -4.23 -0.05 -5.12
CA TYR A 59 -3.89 -1.02 -6.15
C TYR A 59 -2.43 -0.85 -6.55
N LEU A 60 -1.69 -1.96 -6.58
CA LEU A 60 -0.31 -2.04 -7.07
C LEU A 60 -0.20 -3.11 -8.14
N GLU A 61 0.49 -2.78 -9.22
CA GLU A 61 0.87 -3.73 -10.26
C GLU A 61 2.39 -3.82 -10.33
N VAL A 62 2.91 -4.99 -9.97
CA VAL A 62 4.35 -5.25 -9.87
C VAL A 62 4.75 -6.15 -11.02
N PHE A 63 5.76 -5.73 -11.77
CA PHE A 63 6.41 -6.54 -12.79
C PHE A 63 7.78 -7.01 -12.30
N TYR A 64 8.10 -8.29 -12.49
CA TYR A 64 9.33 -8.92 -12.03
C TYR A 64 10.14 -9.46 -13.21
N ASN A 65 11.23 -8.79 -13.58
CA ASN A 65 12.21 -9.31 -14.55
C ASN A 65 13.55 -8.54 -14.49
N PRO A 66 14.64 -9.13 -13.98
CA PRO A 66 14.71 -10.04 -12.84
C PRO A 66 14.52 -9.31 -11.50
N THR A 67 14.38 -7.98 -11.55
CA THR A 67 14.19 -7.10 -10.40
C THR A 67 12.73 -6.63 -10.38
N PRO A 68 12.07 -6.65 -9.21
CA PRO A 68 10.69 -6.18 -9.08
C PRO A 68 10.60 -4.66 -9.29
N THR A 69 9.63 -4.23 -10.08
CA THR A 69 9.34 -2.83 -10.37
C THR A 69 7.84 -2.56 -10.26
N LEU A 70 7.47 -1.37 -9.76
CA LEU A 70 6.06 -0.94 -9.77
C LEU A 70 5.74 -0.44 -11.19
N ARG A 71 4.96 -1.21 -11.94
CA ARG A 71 4.55 -0.87 -13.31
C ARG A 71 3.44 0.18 -13.31
N SER A 72 2.45 0.01 -12.43
CA SER A 72 1.37 0.97 -12.22
C SER A 72 0.85 0.88 -10.79
N GLY A 73 0.20 1.94 -10.32
CA GLY A 73 -0.46 1.94 -9.03
C GLY A 73 -1.42 3.10 -8.88
N PHE A 74 -2.55 2.81 -8.24
CA PHE A 74 -3.67 3.73 -8.06
C PHE A 74 -4.18 3.64 -6.63
N TRP A 75 -4.74 4.73 -6.14
CA TRP A 75 -5.36 4.73 -4.83
C TRP A 75 -6.64 5.55 -4.83
N SER A 76 -7.54 5.23 -3.90
CA SER A 76 -8.75 5.99 -3.63
C SER A 76 -9.01 6.06 -2.13
N LEU A 77 -9.60 7.16 -1.69
CA LEU A 77 -10.21 7.34 -0.39
C LEU A 77 -11.72 7.47 -0.61
N THR A 78 -12.49 6.63 0.09
CA THR A 78 -13.94 6.71 0.14
C THR A 78 -14.37 7.06 1.56
N GLY A 79 -15.28 8.03 1.70
CA GLY A 79 -15.67 8.56 3.00
C GLY A 79 -16.15 10.00 2.91
N SER A 80 -15.78 10.79 3.91
CA SER A 80 -16.22 12.19 4.02
C SER A 80 -15.56 13.11 2.99
N LYS A 81 -14.30 12.82 2.63
CA LYS A 81 -13.52 13.55 1.61
C LYS A 81 -13.01 12.58 0.56
N ALA A 82 -13.89 12.21 -0.38
CA ALA A 82 -13.52 11.30 -1.44
C ALA A 82 -12.43 11.92 -2.34
N CYS A 83 -11.34 11.20 -2.54
CA CYS A 83 -10.26 11.58 -3.44
C CYS A 83 -9.54 10.36 -3.98
N SER A 84 -8.70 10.54 -5.00
CA SER A 84 -7.97 9.45 -5.64
C SER A 84 -6.76 9.97 -6.40
N GLY A 85 -5.90 9.05 -6.81
CA GLY A 85 -4.83 9.36 -7.74
C GLY A 85 -3.83 8.24 -7.91
N TYR A 86 -2.57 8.62 -8.13
CA TYR A 86 -1.50 7.70 -8.51
C TYR A 86 -0.61 7.34 -7.32
N VAL A 87 0.04 6.19 -7.44
CA VAL A 87 1.00 5.71 -6.45
C VAL A 87 2.41 5.91 -6.97
N ARG A 88 3.27 6.52 -6.15
CA ARG A 88 4.71 6.59 -6.42
C ARG A 88 5.46 5.70 -5.44
N SER A 89 6.21 4.74 -5.98
CA SER A 89 7.07 3.87 -5.16
C SER A 89 8.28 4.63 -4.63
N LYS A 90 8.51 4.58 -3.32
CA LYS A 90 9.78 4.98 -2.69
C LYS A 90 10.69 3.77 -2.49
N SER A 91 10.10 2.64 -2.13
CA SER A 91 10.80 1.35 -2.06
C SER A 91 9.78 0.25 -2.28
N LEU A 92 10.11 -0.74 -3.11
CA LEU A 92 9.30 -1.93 -3.32
C LEU A 92 9.97 -3.13 -2.66
N LYS A 93 9.21 -3.89 -1.89
CA LYS A 93 9.60 -5.21 -1.39
C LYS A 93 8.74 -6.25 -2.10
N PHE A 94 9.40 -7.25 -2.67
CA PHE A 94 8.76 -8.34 -3.37
C PHE A 94 9.47 -9.64 -3.00
N LEU A 95 8.69 -10.65 -2.64
CA LEU A 95 9.17 -12.00 -2.42
C LEU A 95 8.25 -12.94 -3.17
N GLY A 96 8.73 -13.65 -4.17
CA GLY A 96 7.89 -14.51 -4.98
C GLY A 96 8.73 -15.35 -5.92
N GLY A 97 9.24 -16.47 -5.39
CA GLY A 97 9.93 -17.51 -6.17
C GLY A 97 8.95 -18.36 -6.98
N GLN A 98 9.47 -19.35 -7.71
CA GLN A 98 8.65 -20.31 -8.42
C GLN A 98 7.86 -21.16 -7.39
N GLY A 99 6.52 -21.10 -7.45
CA GLY A 99 5.63 -22.01 -6.72
C GLY A 99 4.97 -21.46 -5.45
N GLU A 100 5.36 -20.30 -4.93
CA GLU A 100 4.72 -19.67 -3.77
C GLU A 100 3.92 -18.43 -4.15
N ALA A 101 2.86 -18.14 -3.38
CA ALA A 101 2.10 -16.91 -3.52
C ALA A 101 3.03 -15.69 -3.29
N PRO A 102 3.11 -14.74 -4.24
CA PRO A 102 4.01 -13.61 -4.08
C PRO A 102 3.57 -12.76 -2.88
N SER A 103 4.55 -12.21 -2.18
CA SER A 103 4.36 -11.22 -1.15
C SER A 103 4.80 -9.87 -1.65
N ILE A 104 3.96 -8.86 -1.42
CA ILE A 104 4.22 -7.48 -1.81
C ILE A 104 4.22 -6.62 -0.56
N GLY A 105 5.09 -5.62 -0.53
CA GLY A 105 5.16 -4.61 0.50
C GLY A 105 6.04 -3.45 0.04
N GLY A 106 6.29 -2.49 0.92
CA GLY A 106 7.13 -1.35 0.57
C GLY A 106 6.72 -0.05 1.21
N ARG A 107 7.17 1.04 0.60
CA ARG A 107 6.88 2.41 1.00
C ARG A 107 6.45 3.18 -0.23
N PHE A 108 5.32 3.86 -0.12
CA PHE A 108 4.63 4.48 -1.23
C PHE A 108 4.15 5.87 -0.85
N GLU A 109 4.17 6.79 -1.81
CA GLU A 109 3.43 8.05 -1.72
C GLU A 109 2.15 7.92 -2.54
N LEU A 110 1.04 8.33 -1.94
CA LEU A 110 -0.25 8.45 -2.59
C LEU A 110 -0.40 9.89 -3.06
N LEU A 111 -0.41 10.08 -4.37
CA LEU A 111 -0.44 11.39 -4.98
C LEU A 111 -1.88 11.78 -5.33
N GLU A 112 -2.33 12.94 -4.87
CA GLU A 112 -3.54 13.61 -5.33
C GLU A 112 -3.12 14.78 -6.24
N LYS A 113 -3.59 14.81 -7.49
CA LYS A 113 -3.20 15.85 -8.47
C LYS A 113 -1.68 16.08 -8.51
N SER A 114 -0.90 14.99 -8.51
CA SER A 114 0.57 14.96 -8.49
C SER A 114 1.26 15.41 -7.20
N HIS A 115 0.53 15.83 -6.17
CA HIS A 115 1.07 16.21 -4.88
C HIS A 115 0.92 15.06 -3.88
N PRO A 116 1.95 14.74 -3.07
CA PRO A 116 1.81 13.75 -2.01
C PRO A 116 0.69 14.15 -1.04
N ARG A 117 -0.28 13.25 -0.86
CA ARG A 117 -1.37 13.38 0.11
C ARG A 117 -1.19 12.42 1.28
N PHE A 118 -0.72 11.21 1.00
CA PHE A 118 -0.40 10.24 2.03
C PHE A 118 0.97 9.62 1.79
N PHE A 119 1.63 9.23 2.89
CA PHE A 119 2.72 8.28 2.87
C PHE A 119 2.25 6.97 3.50
N VAL A 120 2.52 5.85 2.83
CA VAL A 120 2.09 4.51 3.26
C VAL A 120 3.28 3.59 3.36
N SER A 121 3.39 2.87 4.48
CA SER A 121 4.30 1.74 4.61
C SER A 121 3.50 0.47 4.78
N ILE A 122 3.81 -0.52 3.96
CA ILE A 122 3.14 -1.82 3.97
C ILE A 122 4.21 -2.88 4.28
N PRO A 123 4.02 -3.68 5.34
CA PRO A 123 4.87 -4.83 5.60
C PRO A 123 4.78 -5.81 4.43
N LEU A 124 5.78 -6.67 4.28
CA LEU A 124 5.74 -7.70 3.23
C LEU A 124 4.62 -8.69 3.56
N ARG A 125 3.56 -8.75 2.73
CA ARG A 125 2.39 -9.62 2.97
C ARG A 125 2.11 -10.50 1.76
N PRO A 126 1.79 -11.79 1.95
CA PRO A 126 1.34 -12.65 0.87
C PRO A 126 0.08 -12.07 0.22
N ILE A 127 0.06 -11.94 -1.10
CA ILE A 127 -1.19 -11.72 -1.80
C ILE A 127 -1.85 -13.09 -1.97
N LYS A 128 -3.00 -13.27 -1.31
CA LYS A 128 -3.82 -14.46 -1.49
C LYS A 128 -4.73 -14.22 -2.68
N GLU A 129 -4.77 -15.21 -3.57
CA GLU A 129 -5.79 -15.29 -4.59
C GLU A 129 -7.12 -15.62 -3.90
N ILE A 130 -8.11 -14.76 -4.11
CA ILE A 130 -9.47 -15.08 -3.68
C ILE A 130 -10.02 -16.03 -4.76
N SER A 131 -10.04 -17.33 -4.48
CA SER A 131 -10.81 -18.28 -5.27
C SER A 131 -12.29 -18.04 -4.98
N TRP A 132 -13.04 -17.59 -5.99
CA TRP A 132 -14.50 -17.55 -5.98
C TRP A 132 -15.09 -18.91 -6.31
#